data_AF-A0A354P1H1-F1
#
_entry.id   AF-A0A354P1H1-F1
#
_cell.length_a   1.000
_cell.length_b   1.000
_cell.length_c   1.000
_cell.angle_alpha   90.00
_cell.angle_beta   90.00
_cell.angle_gamma   90.00
#
_symmetry.space_group_name_H-M   'P 1'
#
loop_
_entity.id
_entity.type
_entity.pdbx_description
1 polymer ?
#
loop_
_entity_poly.entity_id
_entity_poly.type
_entity_poly.pdbx_seq_one_letter_code
_entity_poly.pdbx_strand_id
1 'polypeptide(L)'
;MTDGNWQVALYLDQRASESQQAAMTQMFGGQAGGHFEVLGGFIGEILGVSSAAIDFKADGKNRSLTVEGIAAMAVEAIEGGDGSEVTISNNPLGVVPGVPPVVARSSQLSYNDHGMEWEISGKNGYFSTFSYEGP
;
A
#
# COMPACT_ATOMS: atom_id res chain seq x y z
N MET A 1 -8.21 -13.24 -0.13
CA MET A 1 -6.91 -12.69 0.31
C MET A 1 -6.22 -13.64 1.28
N THR A 2 -6.87 -14.09 2.36
CA THR A 2 -6.23 -14.96 3.37
C THR A 2 -5.88 -16.38 2.90
N ASP A 3 -6.32 -16.79 1.72
CA ASP A 3 -6.00 -18.11 1.15
C ASP A 3 -4.53 -18.22 0.69
N GLY A 4 -3.76 -17.13 0.76
CA GLY A 4 -2.35 -17.08 0.39
C GLY A 4 -2.11 -17.01 -1.13
N ASN A 5 -0.96 -17.53 -1.55
CA ASN A 5 -0.46 -17.51 -2.94
C ASN A 5 -0.37 -16.09 -3.52
N TRP A 6 0.05 -15.12 -2.70
CA TRP A 6 0.24 -13.75 -3.17
C TRP A 6 1.49 -13.68 -4.05
N GLN A 7 1.35 -12.98 -5.17
CA GLN A 7 2.47 -12.51 -5.97
C GLN A 7 2.78 -11.08 -5.54
N VAL A 8 4.01 -10.82 -5.12
CA VAL A 8 4.42 -9.53 -4.55
C VAL A 8 5.54 -8.92 -5.37
N ALA A 9 5.36 -7.66 -5.76
CA ALA A 9 6.41 -6.78 -6.27
C ALA A 9 6.63 -5.66 -5.25
N LEU A 10 7.88 -5.45 -4.85
CA LEU A 10 8.26 -4.39 -3.91
C LEU A 10 9.04 -3.29 -4.64
N TYR A 11 8.45 -2.10 -4.67
CA TYR A 11 9.09 -0.90 -5.20
C TYR A 11 9.51 -0.01 -4.03
N LEU A 12 10.80 0.32 -3.97
CA LEU A 12 11.39 1.19 -2.96
C LEU A 12 11.75 2.53 -3.60
N ASP A 13 11.53 3.62 -2.89
CA ASP A 13 11.86 4.94 -3.41
C ASP A 13 13.36 5.06 -3.64
N GLN A 14 13.76 5.55 -4.82
CA GLN A 14 15.16 5.74 -5.20
C GLN A 14 15.94 6.69 -4.30
N ARG A 15 15.25 7.52 -3.50
CA ARG A 15 15.86 8.40 -2.50
C ARG A 15 16.22 7.67 -1.20
N ALA A 16 15.75 6.44 -1.00
CA ALA A 16 16.08 5.65 0.17
C ALA A 16 17.55 5.23 0.16
N SER A 17 18.22 5.36 1.31
CA SER A 17 19.57 4.84 1.51
C SER A 17 19.61 3.32 1.43
N GLU A 18 20.79 2.73 1.22
CA GLU A 18 20.97 1.27 1.24
C GLU A 18 20.45 0.63 2.54
N SER A 19 20.70 1.29 3.69
CA SER A 19 20.19 0.83 4.99
C SER A 19 18.67 0.87 5.08
N GLN A 20 18.03 1.91 4.54
CA GLN A 20 16.56 2.00 4.48
C GLN A 20 15.98 0.96 3.53
N GLN A 21 16.60 0.74 2.37
CA GLN A 21 16.16 -0.27 1.41
C GLN A 21 16.24 -1.68 2.00
N ALA A 22 17.34 -2.00 2.69
CA ALA A 22 17.50 -3.28 3.37
C ALA A 22 16.45 -3.47 4.48
N ALA A 23 16.22 -2.43 5.31
CA ALA A 23 15.22 -2.48 6.37
C ALA A 23 13.80 -2.66 5.82
N MET A 24 13.41 -1.91 4.79
CA MET A 24 12.09 -2.04 4.16
C MET A 24 11.93 -3.41 3.48
N THR A 25 12.98 -3.94 2.84
CA THR A 25 12.93 -5.27 2.22
C THR A 25 12.71 -6.36 3.29
N GLN A 26 13.44 -6.29 4.41
CA GLN A 26 13.26 -7.23 5.53
C GLN A 26 11.89 -7.08 6.21
N MET A 27 11.38 -5.86 6.30
CA MET A 27 10.08 -5.59 6.88
C MET A 27 8.96 -6.13 5.99
N PHE A 28 8.87 -5.69 4.73
CA PHE A 28 7.79 -6.09 3.83
C PHE A 28 7.89 -7.54 3.34
N GLY A 29 9.07 -8.16 3.41
CA GLY A 29 9.24 -9.60 3.19
C GLY A 29 8.90 -10.47 4.41
N GLY A 30 8.56 -9.86 5.55
CA GLY A 30 8.15 -10.55 6.78
C GLY A 30 9.30 -11.03 7.68
N GLN A 31 10.56 -10.80 7.31
CA GLN A 31 11.72 -11.21 8.11
C GLN A 31 11.90 -10.37 9.40
N ALA A 32 11.28 -9.19 9.47
CA ALA A 32 11.32 -8.33 10.66
C ALA A 32 10.36 -8.78 11.78
N GLY A 33 9.53 -9.82 11.56
CA GLY A 33 8.56 -10.29 12.55
C GLY A 33 7.24 -9.51 12.58
N GLY A 34 6.42 -9.78 13.59
CA GLY A 34 5.21 -9.02 13.89
C GLY A 34 4.12 -9.14 12.82
N HIS A 35 3.43 -8.02 12.53
CA HIS A 35 2.33 -8.03 11.54
C HIS A 35 2.80 -8.45 10.14
N PHE A 36 4.00 -8.02 9.74
CA PHE A 36 4.52 -8.35 8.41
C PHE A 36 4.98 -9.79 8.28
N GLU A 37 5.36 -10.48 9.35
CA GLU A 37 5.59 -11.94 9.33
C GLU A 37 4.30 -12.69 9.00
N VAL A 38 3.17 -12.26 9.58
CA VAL A 38 1.84 -12.83 9.26
C VAL A 38 1.49 -12.59 7.80
N LEU A 39 1.73 -11.37 7.27
CA LEU A 39 1.51 -11.07 5.85
C LEU A 39 2.46 -11.87 4.94
N GLY A 40 3.72 -12.01 5.36
CA GLY A 40 4.76 -12.78 4.66
C GLY A 40 4.37 -14.24 4.48
N GLY A 41 3.64 -14.82 5.45
CA GLY A 41 3.09 -16.17 5.35
C GLY A 41 2.08 -16.39 4.22
N PHE A 42 1.51 -15.32 3.64
CA PHE A 42 0.61 -15.40 2.49
C PHE A 42 1.34 -15.26 1.14
N ILE A 43 2.62 -14.88 1.13
CA ILE A 43 3.41 -14.69 -0.09
C ILE A 43 3.78 -16.05 -0.67
N GLY A 44 3.34 -16.30 -1.90
CA GLY A 44 3.74 -17.48 -2.68
C GLY A 44 4.93 -17.21 -3.59
N GLU A 45 4.99 -16.00 -4.17
CA GLU A 45 6.02 -15.61 -5.12
C GLU A 45 6.40 -14.14 -4.95
N ILE A 46 7.70 -13.86 -4.99
CA ILE A 46 8.24 -12.50 -5.07
C ILE A 46 8.62 -12.26 -6.53
N LEU A 47 7.87 -11.40 -7.21
CA LEU A 47 8.07 -11.05 -8.62
C LEU A 47 9.33 -10.18 -8.81
N GLY A 48 9.65 -9.36 -7.81
CA GLY A 48 10.83 -8.52 -7.83
C GLY A 48 10.89 -7.55 -6.66
N VAL A 49 12.10 -7.07 -6.38
CA VAL A 49 12.37 -5.93 -5.49
C VAL A 49 13.21 -4.94 -6.29
N SER A 50 12.72 -3.71 -6.46
CA SER A 50 13.40 -2.70 -7.27
C SER A 50 13.29 -1.31 -6.69
N SER A 51 14.20 -0.44 -7.13
CA SER A 51 14.20 0.98 -6.81
C SER A 51 13.51 1.76 -7.93
N ALA A 52 12.63 2.70 -7.57
CA ALA A 52 11.87 3.49 -8.52
C ALA A 52 11.69 4.95 -8.05
N ALA A 53 11.43 5.86 -8.98
CA ALA A 53 10.97 7.20 -8.65
C ALA A 53 9.51 7.14 -8.19
N ILE A 54 9.28 7.46 -6.91
CA ILE A 54 7.95 7.43 -6.29
C ILE A 54 7.54 8.85 -5.88
N ASP A 55 6.41 9.31 -6.40
CA ASP A 55 5.79 10.58 -6.01
C ASP A 55 4.49 10.30 -5.25
N PHE A 56 4.45 10.68 -3.97
CA PHE A 56 3.26 10.59 -3.14
C PHE A 56 2.82 12.00 -2.75
N LYS A 57 1.51 12.28 -2.89
CA LYS A 57 0.91 13.55 -2.49
C LYS A 57 -0.31 13.31 -1.62
N ALA A 58 -0.43 14.17 -0.63
CA ALA A 58 -1.54 14.22 0.30
C ALA A 58 -2.04 15.66 0.39
N ASP A 59 -3.26 15.91 -0.08
CA ASP A 59 -3.90 17.22 -0.06
C ASP A 59 -5.37 17.10 0.39
N GLY A 60 -5.65 17.49 1.63
CA GLY A 60 -6.97 17.32 2.25
C GLY A 60 -7.46 15.88 2.11
N LYS A 61 -8.60 15.72 1.42
CA LYS A 61 -9.27 14.44 1.14
C LYS A 61 -8.60 13.62 0.03
N ASN A 62 -7.68 14.20 -0.74
CA ASN A 62 -7.06 13.58 -1.89
C ASN A 62 -5.73 12.92 -1.53
N ARG A 63 -5.50 11.72 -2.08
CA ARG A 63 -4.20 11.05 -2.08
C ARG A 63 -3.87 10.63 -3.50
N SER A 64 -2.62 10.82 -3.90
CA SER A 64 -2.10 10.28 -5.16
C SER A 64 -0.72 9.66 -4.97
N LEU A 65 -0.46 8.60 -5.71
CA LEU A 65 0.81 7.89 -5.77
C LEU A 65 1.16 7.63 -7.23
N THR A 66 2.40 7.91 -7.63
CA THR A 66 2.95 7.48 -8.91
C THR A 66 4.25 6.72 -8.66
N VAL A 67 4.39 5.56 -9.29
CA VAL A 67 5.67 4.86 -9.46
C VAL A 67 6.01 5.02 -10.94
N GLU A 68 7.03 5.82 -11.25
CA GLU A 68 7.30 6.29 -12.62
C GLU A 68 7.40 5.12 -13.62
N GLY A 69 6.56 5.17 -14.66
CA GLY A 69 6.50 4.14 -15.71
C GLY A 69 5.80 2.83 -15.33
N ILE A 70 5.43 2.63 -14.06
CA ILE A 70 4.94 1.35 -13.53
C ILE A 70 3.50 1.44 -13.05
N ALA A 71 3.17 2.40 -12.18
CA ALA A 71 1.87 2.46 -11.54
C ALA A 71 1.42 3.88 -11.22
N ALA A 72 0.11 4.09 -11.20
CA ALA A 72 -0.49 5.32 -10.71
C ALA A 72 -1.76 5.01 -9.92
N MET A 73 -1.98 5.75 -8.84
CA MET A 73 -3.16 5.63 -8.00
C MET A 73 -3.60 7.02 -7.54
N ALA A 74 -4.90 7.27 -7.56
CA ALA A 74 -5.50 8.45 -6.96
C ALA A 74 -6.83 8.09 -6.29
N VAL A 75 -7.05 8.62 -5.09
CA VAL A 75 -8.26 8.41 -4.30
C VAL A 75 -8.71 9.71 -3.64
N GLU A 76 -10.02 9.84 -3.44
CA GLU A 76 -10.65 10.94 -2.70
C GLU A 76 -11.49 10.36 -1.55
N ALA A 77 -11.27 10.82 -0.33
CA ALA A 77 -12.03 10.42 0.85
C ALA A 77 -13.52 10.69 0.65
N ILE A 78 -14.38 9.72 0.99
CA ILE A 78 -15.82 9.95 0.97
C ILE A 78 -16.23 10.80 2.17
N GLU A 79 -17.30 11.59 1.99
CA GLU A 79 -17.84 12.45 3.02
C GLU A 79 -18.95 11.72 3.81
N GLY A 80 -18.81 11.72 5.14
CA GLY A 80 -19.83 11.26 6.07
C GLY A 80 -21.02 12.22 6.14
N GLY A 81 -22.11 11.79 6.77
CA GLY A 81 -23.34 12.58 6.84
C GLY A 81 -23.20 13.95 7.55
N ASP A 82 -22.15 14.12 8.34
CA ASP A 82 -21.79 15.36 9.05
C ASP A 82 -20.61 16.12 8.41
N GLY A 83 -20.16 15.70 7.23
CA GLY A 83 -19.00 16.29 6.56
C GLY A 83 -17.64 15.68 6.96
N SER A 84 -17.61 14.81 7.97
CA SER A 84 -16.38 14.18 8.45
C SER A 84 -15.92 13.01 7.55
N GLU A 85 -14.70 12.52 7.77
CA GLU A 85 -14.20 11.34 7.07
C GLU A 85 -14.90 10.06 7.56
N VAL A 86 -15.27 9.19 6.62
CA VAL A 86 -15.79 7.86 6.96
C VAL A 86 -14.61 6.93 7.23
N THR A 87 -14.62 6.21 8.35
CA THR A 87 -13.57 5.25 8.72
C THR A 87 -14.13 3.85 8.96
N ILE A 88 -13.29 2.83 8.80
CA ILE A 88 -13.61 1.44 9.16
C ILE A 88 -12.80 1.07 10.39
N SER A 89 -13.46 0.57 11.44
CA SER A 89 -12.80 0.02 12.63
C SER A 89 -12.91 -1.50 12.69
N ASN A 90 -11.96 -2.14 13.37
CA ASN A 90 -11.92 -3.59 13.60
C ASN A 90 -11.95 -4.45 12.31
N ASN A 91 -11.41 -3.94 11.20
CA ASN A 91 -11.31 -4.74 9.97
C ASN A 91 -10.19 -5.80 10.11
N PRO A 92 -10.46 -7.07 9.76
CA PRO A 92 -9.56 -8.20 10.07
C PRO A 92 -8.23 -8.20 9.29
N LEU A 93 -8.13 -7.39 8.23
CA LEU A 93 -6.92 -7.24 7.39
C LEU A 93 -6.55 -5.76 7.22
N GLY A 94 -6.63 -4.98 8.30
CA GLY A 94 -6.06 -3.63 8.30
C GLY A 94 -4.55 -3.69 8.10
N VAL A 95 -4.05 -3.05 7.04
CA VAL A 95 -2.61 -2.99 6.71
C VAL A 95 -1.81 -2.30 7.83
N VAL A 96 -2.46 -1.38 8.56
CA VAL A 96 -1.90 -0.71 9.73
C VAL A 96 -2.69 -1.16 10.97
N PRO A 97 -2.16 -2.11 11.78
CA PRO A 97 -2.85 -2.58 12.96
C PRO A 97 -3.21 -1.44 13.92
N GLY A 98 -4.47 -1.43 14.38
CA GLY A 98 -4.96 -0.45 15.36
C GLY A 98 -5.27 0.94 14.81
N VAL A 99 -5.04 1.21 13.53
CA VAL A 99 -5.35 2.50 12.90
C VAL A 99 -6.54 2.34 11.95
N PRO A 100 -7.72 2.93 12.24
CA PRO A 100 -8.86 2.89 11.34
C PRO A 100 -8.53 3.56 10.00
N PRO A 101 -8.64 2.85 8.85
CA PRO A 101 -8.51 3.49 7.55
C PRO A 101 -9.70 4.39 7.23
N VAL A 102 -9.40 5.50 6.57
CA VAL A 102 -10.38 6.36 5.90
C VAL A 102 -10.83 5.68 4.60
N VAL A 103 -12.14 5.68 4.38
CA VAL A 103 -12.78 5.16 3.17
C VAL A 103 -12.70 6.22 2.08
N ALA A 104 -12.27 5.81 0.90
CA ALA A 104 -12.11 6.68 -0.26
C ALA A 104 -12.68 6.03 -1.52
N ARG A 105 -12.91 6.84 -2.54
CA ARG A 105 -13.22 6.39 -3.89
C ARG A 105 -11.99 6.57 -4.78
N SER A 106 -11.59 5.53 -5.49
CA SER A 106 -10.53 5.61 -6.49
C SER A 106 -11.01 6.38 -7.71
N SER A 107 -10.27 7.43 -8.06
CA SER A 107 -10.38 8.15 -9.33
C SER A 107 -9.43 7.60 -10.39
N GLN A 108 -8.31 7.00 -9.96
CA GLN A 108 -7.34 6.35 -10.84
C GLN A 108 -6.71 5.15 -10.14
N LEU A 109 -6.51 4.07 -10.89
CA LEU A 109 -5.60 2.98 -10.54
C LEU A 109 -5.13 2.26 -11.82
N SER A 110 -3.82 2.32 -12.10
CA SER A 110 -3.19 1.64 -13.21
C SER A 110 -1.90 0.95 -12.79
N TYR A 111 -1.57 -0.16 -13.46
CA TYR A 111 -0.34 -0.92 -13.24
C TYR A 111 0.13 -1.54 -14.55
N ASN A 112 1.44 -1.47 -14.80
CA ASN A 112 2.11 -2.04 -15.96
C ASN A 112 3.55 -2.46 -15.55
N ASP A 113 3.70 -3.69 -15.08
CA ASP A 113 5.00 -4.32 -14.81
C ASP A 113 4.82 -5.85 -14.61
N HIS A 114 5.92 -6.60 -14.57
CA HIS A 114 5.93 -8.05 -14.33
C HIS A 114 4.98 -8.86 -15.25
N GLY A 115 4.81 -8.40 -16.50
CA GLY A 115 3.94 -9.04 -17.49
C GLY A 115 2.44 -8.85 -17.24
N MET A 116 2.06 -7.96 -16.32
CA MET A 116 0.68 -7.60 -16.05
C MET A 116 0.41 -6.15 -16.44
N GLU A 117 -0.69 -5.92 -17.14
CA GLU A 117 -1.16 -4.59 -17.51
C GLU A 117 -2.66 -4.50 -17.22
N TRP A 118 -3.05 -3.56 -16.37
CA TRP A 118 -4.45 -3.35 -16.02
C TRP A 118 -4.73 -1.92 -15.52
N GLU A 119 -5.98 -1.51 -15.73
CA GLU A 119 -6.53 -0.25 -15.21
C GLU A 119 -7.88 -0.54 -14.52
N ILE A 120 -8.00 -0.19 -13.24
CA ILE A 120 -9.15 -0.53 -12.41
C ILE A 120 -9.57 0.68 -11.56
N SER A 121 -10.15 1.69 -12.22
CA SER A 121 -10.62 2.91 -11.57
C SER A 121 -12.08 2.82 -11.08
N GLY A 122 -12.51 3.76 -10.24
CA GLY A 122 -13.89 3.88 -9.78
C GLY A 122 -14.31 2.86 -8.71
N LYS A 123 -13.34 2.17 -8.09
CA LYS A 123 -13.55 1.22 -6.98
C LYS A 123 -13.30 1.89 -5.62
N ASN A 124 -13.42 1.12 -4.54
CA ASN A 124 -13.06 1.59 -3.21
C ASN A 124 -11.55 1.77 -3.08
N GLY A 125 -11.15 2.76 -2.29
CA GLY A 125 -9.79 2.98 -1.81
C GLY A 125 -9.79 3.13 -0.30
N TYR A 126 -8.61 2.95 0.31
CA TYR A 126 -8.42 3.14 1.74
C TYR A 126 -7.07 3.81 1.97
N PHE A 127 -7.00 4.72 2.93
CA PHE A 127 -5.73 5.28 3.39
C PHE A 127 -5.77 5.51 4.90
N SER A 128 -4.60 5.47 5.52
CA SER A 128 -4.41 5.85 6.92
C SER A 128 -3.00 6.39 7.09
N THR A 129 -2.74 7.03 8.24
CA THR A 129 -1.38 7.16 8.71
C THR A 129 -0.84 5.79 9.11
N PHE A 130 0.48 5.66 9.16
CA PHE A 130 1.14 4.46 9.65
C PHE A 130 2.39 4.83 10.44
N SER A 131 2.71 4.01 11.42
CA SER A 131 4.01 3.95 12.09
C SER A 131 4.29 2.48 12.32
N TYR A 132 5.40 1.99 11.77
CA TYR A 132 5.82 0.61 11.98
C TYR A 132 7.08 0.62 12.83
N GLU A 133 7.06 -0.21 13.86
CA GLU A 133 8.18 -0.44 14.76
C GLU A 133 8.46 -1.94 14.77
N GLY A 134 9.75 -2.30 14.79
CA GLY A 134 10.16 -3.69 14.94
C GLY A 134 9.89 -4.22 16.35
N PRO A 135 9.86 -5.55 16.54
CA PRO A 135 9.85 -6.18 17.86
C PRO A 135 11.12 -5.89 18.67
#